data_AF-A0A6L3X2I3-F1
#
_entry.id   AF-A0A6L3X2I3-F1
#
_cell.length_a   1.000
_cell.length_b   1.000
_cell.length_c   1.000
_cell.angle_alpha   90.00
_cell.angle_beta   90.00
_cell.angle_gamma   90.00
#
_symmetry.space_group_name_H-M   'P 1'
#
loop_
_entity.id
_entity.type
_entity.pdbx_description
1 polymer ?
#
loop_
_entity_poly.entity_id
_entity_poly.type
_entity_poly.pdbx_seq_one_letter_code
_entity_poly.pdbx_strand_id
1 'polypeptide(L)'
;LAMITLRLRMSFWQRHSTAMLIASIIMLLIVLVVGSSVNGASRWIAFGPLRIQPAEFTKLSLFCYLANYLVRKVDEVRNNLRGFLKPMGVILVLAILLLAQPDLGTVVVLFVTTLAMLFLAGAKLWQF
;
A
#
# COMPACT_ATOMS: atom_id res chain seq x y z
N LEU A 1 11.50 7.66 17.83
CA LEU A 1 10.49 7.35 16.80
C LEU A 1 9.05 7.61 17.29
N ALA A 2 8.60 7.01 18.39
CA ALA A 2 7.24 7.17 18.92
C ALA A 2 6.80 8.62 19.25
N MET A 3 7.70 9.47 19.77
CA MET A 3 7.38 10.88 20.07
C MET A 3 7.23 11.76 18.81
N ILE A 4 7.81 11.35 17.67
CA ILE A 4 7.74 12.12 16.42
C ILE A 4 6.47 11.74 15.65
N THR A 5 6.12 10.45 15.64
CA THR A 5 4.86 9.96 15.04
C THR A 5 3.62 10.52 15.75
N LEU A 6 3.66 10.67 17.09
CA LEU A 6 2.57 11.27 17.87
C LEU A 6 2.43 12.80 17.68
N ARG A 7 3.47 13.49 17.18
CA ARG A 7 3.41 14.94 16.89
C ARG A 7 2.92 15.25 15.49
N LEU A 8 2.86 14.26 14.60
CA LEU A 8 2.33 14.43 13.25
C LEU A 8 0.80 14.30 13.29
N ARG A 9 0.15 15.45 13.16
CA ARG A 9 -1.31 15.56 13.12
C ARG A 9 -1.88 14.62 12.03
N MET A 10 -2.95 13.87 12.34
CA MET A 10 -3.56 12.88 11.43
C MET A 10 -3.92 13.47 10.05
N SER A 11 -4.20 14.77 10.01
CA SER A 11 -4.46 15.54 8.79
C SER A 11 -3.25 15.63 7.84
N PHE A 12 -2.02 15.58 8.35
CA PHE A 12 -0.81 15.58 7.51
C PHE A 12 -0.67 14.26 6.74
N TRP A 13 -0.89 13.14 7.43
CA TRP A 13 -0.89 11.79 6.85
C TRP A 13 -2.01 11.61 5.82
N GLN A 14 -3.21 12.09 6.12
CA GLN A 14 -4.33 12.09 5.17
C GLN A 14 -4.07 12.99 3.94
N ARG A 15 -3.38 14.11 4.10
CA ARG A 15 -3.10 15.01 2.97
C ARG A 15 -2.01 14.47 2.04
N HIS A 16 -1.02 13.76 2.58
CA HIS A 16 0.11 13.21 1.83
C HIS A 16 -0.06 11.74 1.44
N SER A 17 -1.15 11.07 1.81
CA SER A 17 -1.34 9.63 1.58
C SER A 17 -1.17 9.23 0.11
N THR A 18 -1.68 10.04 -0.83
CA THR A 18 -1.53 9.79 -2.27
C THR A 18 -0.09 9.97 -2.75
N ALA A 19 0.61 10.98 -2.22
CA ALA A 19 2.03 11.20 -2.53
C ALA A 19 2.91 10.08 -1.97
N MET A 20 2.60 9.57 -0.77
CA MET A 20 3.28 8.41 -0.18
C MET A 20 3.06 7.14 -1.01
N LEU A 21 1.82 6.94 -1.50
CA LEU A 21 1.52 5.81 -2.39
C LEU A 21 2.31 5.90 -3.71
N ILE A 22 2.33 7.07 -4.36
CA ILE A 22 3.13 7.28 -5.58
C ILE A 22 4.62 7.06 -5.30
N ALA A 23 5.14 7.59 -4.19
CA ALA A 23 6.52 7.38 -3.78
C ALA A 23 6.83 5.88 -3.57
N SER A 24 5.90 5.11 -3.00
CA SER A 24 6.07 3.67 -2.82
C SER A 24 6.11 2.91 -4.16
N ILE A 25 5.28 3.28 -5.13
CA ILE A 25 5.29 2.72 -6.49
C ILE A 25 6.64 3.00 -7.17
N ILE A 26 7.12 4.25 -7.10
CA ILE A 26 8.42 4.63 -7.66
C ILE A 26 9.55 3.83 -6.98
N MET A 27 9.49 3.67 -5.66
CA MET A 27 10.50 2.92 -4.91
C MET A 27 10.50 1.43 -5.30
N LEU A 28 9.34 0.82 -5.50
CA LEU A 28 9.22 -0.55 -6.01
C LEU A 28 9.78 -0.69 -7.43
N LEU A 29 9.56 0.29 -8.31
CA LEU A 29 10.16 0.30 -9.66
C LEU A 29 11.68 0.41 -9.60
N ILE A 30 12.22 1.29 -8.76
CA ILE A 30 13.68 1.43 -8.57
C ILE A 30 14.28 0.11 -8.09
N VAL A 31 13.62 -0.59 -7.17
CA VAL A 31 14.09 -1.89 -6.67
C VAL A 31 14.05 -2.98 -7.74
N LEU A 32 13.08 -2.94 -8.64
CA LEU A 32 13.02 -3.89 -9.74
C LEU A 32 14.22 -3.74 -10.69
N VAL A 33 14.75 -2.51 -10.84
CA VAL A 33 15.89 -2.21 -11.74
C VAL A 33 17.25 -2.27 -11.04
N VAL A 34 17.34 -1.77 -9.81
CA VAL A 34 18.60 -1.54 -9.06
C VAL A 34 18.77 -2.51 -7.89
N GLY A 35 17.72 -3.26 -7.53
CA GLY A 35 17.74 -4.14 -6.37
C GLY A 35 18.77 -5.25 -6.53
N SER A 36 19.69 -5.36 -5.57
CA SER A 36 20.64 -6.46 -5.49
C SER A 36 19.90 -7.77 -5.25
N SER A 37 20.08 -8.76 -6.13
CA SER A 37 19.47 -10.08 -5.98
C SER A 37 20.22 -10.87 -4.90
N VAL A 38 19.76 -10.78 -3.65
CA VAL A 38 20.23 -11.67 -2.59
C VAL A 38 19.25 -12.85 -2.54
N ASN A 39 19.70 -14.05 -2.90
CA ASN A 39 18.90 -15.28 -3.03
C ASN A 39 17.87 -15.30 -4.18
N GLY A 40 18.15 -14.64 -5.31
CA GLY A 40 17.29 -14.71 -6.50
C GLY A 40 15.99 -13.88 -6.44
N ALA A 41 15.81 -13.08 -5.39
CA ALA A 41 14.71 -12.11 -5.27
C ALA A 41 15.28 -10.73 -4.88
N SER A 42 15.14 -9.74 -5.76
CA SER A 42 15.55 -8.34 -5.50
C SER A 42 14.58 -7.68 -4.52
N ARG A 43 14.72 -7.98 -3.23
CA ARG A 43 13.80 -7.55 -2.16
C ARG A 43 14.35 -6.48 -1.22
N TRP A 44 15.66 -6.22 -1.28
CA TRP A 44 16.34 -5.33 -0.34
C TRP A 44 17.14 -4.27 -1.09
N ILE A 45 16.96 -3.01 -0.70
CA ILE A 45 17.92 -1.95 -1.03
C ILE A 45 18.90 -1.88 0.12
N ALA A 46 20.14 -2.31 -0.14
CA ALA A 46 21.24 -2.15 0.81
C ALA A 46 21.91 -0.78 0.59
N PHE A 47 21.76 0.13 1.55
CA PHE A 47 22.58 1.34 1.67
C PHE A 47 23.65 1.08 2.74
N GLY A 48 24.72 0.36 2.36
CA GLY A 48 25.78 -0.04 3.29
C GLY A 48 25.27 -0.97 4.41
N PRO A 49 25.32 -0.58 5.70
CA PRO A 49 24.82 -1.40 6.81
C PRO A 49 23.29 -1.38 6.94
N LEU A 50 22.61 -0.40 6.31
CA LEU A 50 21.16 -0.27 6.38
C LEU A 50 20.51 -1.06 5.24
N ARG A 51 19.59 -1.94 5.60
CA ARG A 51 18.78 -2.70 4.65
C ARG A 51 17.35 -2.23 4.73
N ILE A 52 16.87 -1.57 3.68
CA ILE A 52 15.49 -1.07 3.60
C ILE A 52 14.69 -2.02 2.70
N GLN A 53 13.55 -2.49 3.22
CA GLN A 53 12.62 -3.32 2.48
C GLN A 53 11.48 -2.42 1.93
N PRO A 54 11.41 -2.19 0.60
CA PRO A 54 10.39 -1.35 -0.01
C PRO A 54 8.96 -1.87 0.22
N ALA A 55 8.80 -3.19 0.37
CA ALA A 55 7.51 -3.83 0.66
C ALA A 55 6.89 -3.34 1.98
N GLU A 56 7.70 -3.07 3.01
CA GLU A 56 7.23 -2.50 4.29
C GLU A 56 6.70 -1.07 4.11
N PHE A 57 7.42 -0.25 3.35
CA PHE A 57 6.99 1.10 3.03
C PHE A 57 5.70 1.12 2.18
N THR A 58 5.57 0.14 1.28
CA THR A 58 4.37 -0.03 0.44
C THR A 58 3.14 -0.37 1.29
N LYS A 59 3.24 -1.29 2.26
CA LYS A 59 2.17 -1.59 3.21
C LYS A 59 1.67 -0.34 3.93
N LEU A 60 2.59 0.41 4.54
CA LEU A 60 2.26 1.64 5.26
C LEU A 60 1.57 2.66 4.35
N SER A 61 2.11 2.86 3.15
CA SER A 61 1.57 3.83 2.18
C SER A 61 0.18 3.44 1.70
N LEU A 62 -0.04 2.15 1.39
CA LEU A 62 -1.35 1.64 0.98
C LEU A 62 -2.39 1.82 2.09
N PHE A 63 -2.05 1.45 3.34
CA PHE A 63 -2.99 1.56 4.45
C PHE A 63 -3.36 3.02 4.76
N CYS A 64 -2.40 3.94 4.67
CA CYS A 64 -2.67 5.37 4.81
C CYS A 64 -3.58 5.88 3.68
N TYR A 65 -3.33 5.45 2.44
CA TYR A 65 -4.16 5.80 1.29
C TYR A 65 -5.58 5.27 1.43
N LEU A 66 -5.73 3.98 1.78
CA LEU A 66 -7.04 3.35 1.98
C LEU A 66 -7.81 4.01 3.11
N ALA A 67 -7.19 4.25 4.26
CA ALA A 67 -7.85 4.92 5.37
C ALA A 67 -8.38 6.31 4.97
N ASN A 68 -7.58 7.12 4.26
CA ASN A 68 -8.00 8.43 3.78
C ASN A 68 -9.09 8.32 2.69
N TYR A 69 -8.94 7.38 1.76
CA TYR A 69 -9.90 7.14 0.69
C TYR A 69 -11.25 6.72 1.26
N LEU A 70 -11.26 5.75 2.17
CA LEU A 70 -12.47 5.26 2.83
C LEU A 70 -13.16 6.41 3.57
N VAL A 71 -12.45 7.18 4.40
CA VAL A 71 -13.06 8.33 5.11
C VAL A 71 -13.71 9.35 4.18
N ARG A 72 -13.11 9.65 3.02
CA ARG A 72 -13.63 10.65 2.07
C ARG A 72 -14.71 10.11 1.14
N LYS A 73 -14.72 8.80 0.90
CA LYS A 73 -15.55 8.15 -0.12
C LYS A 73 -16.40 7.00 0.45
N VAL A 74 -16.65 6.98 1.77
CA VAL A 74 -17.52 5.97 2.44
C VAL A 74 -18.84 5.80 1.69
N ASP A 75 -19.51 6.90 1.35
CA ASP A 75 -20.80 6.84 0.66
C ASP A 75 -20.70 6.25 -0.76
N GLU A 76 -19.60 6.53 -1.45
CA GLU A 76 -19.31 6.00 -2.79
C GLU A 76 -18.99 4.50 -2.72
N VAL A 77 -18.27 4.04 -1.69
CA VAL A 77 -17.96 2.61 -1.44
C VAL A 77 -19.23 1.83 -1.10
N ARG A 78 -20.12 2.39 -0.28
CA ARG A 78 -21.38 1.75 0.12
C ARG A 78 -22.38 1.65 -1.02
N ASN A 79 -22.51 2.70 -1.83
CA ASN A 79 -23.59 2.80 -2.81
C ASN A 79 -23.17 2.48 -4.24
N ASN A 80 -21.87 2.50 -4.57
CA ASN A 80 -21.39 2.39 -5.94
C ASN A 80 -20.22 1.41 -6.10
N LEU A 81 -20.28 0.55 -7.12
CA LEU A 81 -19.19 -0.36 -7.49
C LEU A 81 -17.89 0.39 -7.82
N ARG A 82 -17.99 1.63 -8.31
CA ARG A 82 -16.82 2.49 -8.58
C ARG A 82 -16.01 2.81 -7.31
N GLY A 83 -16.67 2.88 -6.15
CA GLY A 83 -16.03 3.12 -4.87
C GLY A 83 -15.12 1.97 -4.46
N PHE A 84 -15.51 0.74 -4.78
CA PHE A 84 -14.78 -0.51 -4.54
C PHE A 84 -13.68 -0.76 -5.60
N LEU A 85 -13.96 -0.44 -6.87
CA LEU A 85 -13.04 -0.74 -7.98
C LEU A 85 -11.73 0.08 -7.92
N LYS A 86 -11.78 1.33 -7.43
CA LYS A 86 -10.59 2.20 -7.29
C LYS A 86 -9.51 1.58 -6.37
N PRO A 87 -9.80 1.21 -5.10
CA PRO A 87 -8.81 0.57 -4.23
C PRO A 87 -8.36 -0.79 -4.75
N MET A 88 -9.25 -1.58 -5.37
CA MET A 88 -8.85 -2.83 -6.05
C MET A 88 -7.83 -2.59 -7.16
N GLY A 89 -8.02 -1.56 -8.00
CA GLY A 89 -7.07 -1.19 -9.04
C GLY A 89 -5.69 -0.80 -8.48
N VAL A 90 -5.66 -0.08 -7.35
CA VAL A 90 -4.41 0.28 -6.68
C VAL A 90 -3.67 -0.96 -6.18
N ILE A 91 -4.36 -1.90 -5.51
CA ILE A 91 -3.75 -3.16 -5.09
C ILE A 91 -3.25 -3.94 -6.30
N LEU A 92 -4.02 -4.02 -7.39
CA LEU A 92 -3.64 -4.77 -8.57
C LEU A 92 -2.31 -4.28 -9.14
N VAL A 93 -2.11 -2.96 -9.24
CA VAL A 93 -0.83 -2.37 -9.65
C VAL A 93 0.28 -2.76 -8.69
N LEU A 94 0.08 -2.61 -7.39
CA LEU A 94 1.09 -2.98 -6.38
C LEU A 94 1.40 -4.49 -6.40
N ALA A 95 0.39 -5.33 -6.61
CA ALA A 95 0.51 -6.77 -6.69
C ALA A 95 1.37 -7.19 -7.89
N ILE A 96 1.15 -6.60 -9.07
CA ILE A 96 1.97 -6.86 -10.26
C ILE A 96 3.44 -6.50 -9.98
N LEU A 97 3.70 -5.32 -9.38
CA LEU A 97 5.06 -4.89 -9.05
C LEU A 97 5.73 -5.80 -8.01
N LEU A 98 4.99 -6.27 -7.01
CA LEU A 98 5.51 -7.15 -5.97
C LEU A 98 5.71 -8.59 -6.45
N LEU A 99 4.84 -9.09 -7.32
CA LEU A 99 5.02 -10.40 -7.97
C LEU A 99 6.24 -10.41 -8.88
N ALA A 100 6.58 -9.27 -9.50
CA ALA A 100 7.83 -9.11 -10.24
C ALA A 100 9.07 -9.14 -9.34
N GLN A 101 8.92 -8.91 -8.02
CA GLN A 101 9.95 -9.05 -6.98
C GLN A 101 9.90 -10.41 -6.25
N PRO A 102 9.39 -11.44 -6.93
CA PRO A 102 8.81 -12.67 -6.38
C PRO A 102 8.15 -12.63 -4.99
N ASP A 103 7.56 -11.51 -4.54
CA ASP A 103 7.16 -11.32 -3.14
C ASP A 103 5.66 -11.61 -2.90
N LEU A 104 5.28 -12.89 -3.03
CA LEU A 104 3.89 -13.35 -2.84
C LEU A 104 3.34 -13.06 -1.43
N GLY A 105 4.18 -13.18 -0.40
CA GLY A 105 3.75 -12.96 0.98
C GLY A 105 3.20 -11.55 1.21
N THR A 106 3.90 -10.53 0.70
CA THR A 106 3.44 -9.14 0.82
C THR A 106 2.14 -8.92 0.04
N VAL A 107 2.00 -9.50 -1.16
CA VAL A 107 0.78 -9.38 -1.98
C VAL A 107 -0.44 -9.90 -1.23
N VAL A 108 -0.34 -11.09 -0.62
CA VAL A 108 -1.44 -11.69 0.15
C VAL A 108 -1.82 -10.80 1.34
N VAL A 109 -0.82 -10.29 2.08
CA VAL A 109 -1.06 -9.40 3.22
C VAL A 109 -1.77 -8.11 2.79
N LEU A 110 -1.32 -7.47 1.71
CA LEU A 110 -1.96 -6.25 1.19
C LEU A 110 -3.41 -6.52 0.75
N PHE A 111 -3.62 -7.62 0.04
CA PHE A 111 -4.94 -7.99 -0.48
C PHE A 111 -5.94 -8.25 0.66
N VAL A 112 -5.60 -9.14 1.59
CA VAL A 112 -6.45 -9.49 2.75
C VAL A 112 -6.75 -8.26 3.59
N THR A 113 -5.73 -7.44 3.88
CA THR A 113 -5.92 -6.24 4.72
C THR A 113 -6.83 -5.21 4.03
N THR A 114 -6.71 -5.04 2.71
CA THR A 114 -7.56 -4.09 2.00
C THR A 114 -9.01 -4.57 1.93
N LEU A 115 -9.24 -5.86 1.69
CA LEU A 115 -10.59 -6.43 1.75
C LEU A 115 -11.20 -6.23 3.14
N ALA A 116 -10.44 -6.48 4.20
CA ALA A 116 -10.89 -6.23 5.57
C ALA A 116 -11.26 -4.75 5.79
N MET A 117 -10.44 -3.80 5.33
CA MET A 117 -10.74 -2.37 5.44
C MET A 117 -11.98 -1.95 4.64
N LEU A 118 -12.16 -2.47 3.42
CA LEU A 118 -13.35 -2.22 2.61
C LEU A 118 -14.61 -2.78 3.26
N PHE A 119 -14.52 -3.97 3.86
CA PHE A 119 -15.60 -4.58 4.61
C PHE A 119 -15.98 -3.73 5.83
N LEU A 120 -14.99 -3.28 6.61
CA LEU A 120 -15.17 -2.38 7.75
C LEU A 120 -15.80 -1.03 7.35
N ALA A 121 -15.50 -0.51 6.16
CA ALA A 121 -16.13 0.71 5.63
C ALA A 121 -17.58 0.50 5.15
N GLY A 122 -18.07 -0.75 5.12
CA GLY A 122 -19.42 -1.11 4.73
C GLY A 122 -19.59 -1.37 3.24
N ALA A 123 -18.55 -1.82 2.53
CA ALA A 123 -18.72 -2.38 1.19
C ALA A 123 -19.75 -3.53 1.22
N LYS A 124 -20.60 -3.63 0.20
CA LYS A 124 -21.68 -4.63 0.16
C LYS A 124 -21.09 -6.03 -0.03
N LEU A 125 -21.60 -7.04 0.68
CA LEU A 125 -21.11 -8.43 0.58
C LEU A 125 -21.07 -8.98 -0.85
N TRP A 126 -21.95 -8.50 -1.75
CA TRP A 126 -22.01 -8.94 -3.14
C TRP A 126 -20.87 -8.39 -4.03
N GLN A 127 -20.04 -7.49 -3.49
CA GLN A 127 -18.87 -6.92 -4.17
C GLN A 127 -17.57 -7.71 -3.88
N PHE A 128 -17.63 -8.67 -2.94
CA PHE A 128 -16.51 -9.50 -2.52
C PHE A 128 -16.39 -10.77 -3.35
#